data_AF-A0A7V6Z1A1-F1
#
_entry.id   AF-A0A7V6Z1A1-F1
#
_cell.length_a   1.000
_cell.length_b   1.000
_cell.length_c   1.000
_cell.angle_alpha   90.00
_cell.angle_beta   90.00
_cell.angle_gamma   90.00
#
_symmetry.space_group_name_H-M   'P 1'
#
loop_
_entity.id
_entity.type
_entity.pdbx_description
1 polymer ?
#
loop_
_entity_poly.entity_id
_entity_poly.type
_entity_poly.pdbx_seq_one_letter_code
_entity_poly.pdbx_strand_id
1 'polypeptide(L)'
;MNRRWRECMRLTDNASSPLEKCVSAAILLTLAVIAVSVLIVQRRYHPAVQIAASVSMHTIGDADGEQSVPRFVPSSLIRLSAAESFTPDNLYDKIDGKAELYLAAGFSNMRCQRYALRDAPDQWLEWFEYRMNGVPQAFSVFSTQRRAEGEPLEFVEHGYRTPNALFFVTGSSYVEVVASSSDSALMEAALEMAAGNVASAEEASGALAEMKLLPPQHLVAGTQSLQTSDAFGFDQFKNVYTATYRIGAAEVTGFVLSTPGAAEAAVLAEAYEEFLLANGGKKLNVATELGRAIEIMGTVEIVFSEGPVVAGVHSAPDRAVAEELARLLKAHLASQ
;
A
#
# COMPACT_ATOMS: atom_id res chain seq x y z
N MET A 1 57.87 38.31 24.49
CA MET A 1 57.25 37.84 23.23
C MET A 1 57.35 36.32 23.16
N ASN A 2 56.23 35.65 22.85
CA ASN A 2 56.12 34.23 22.43
C ASN A 2 56.39 33.10 23.42
N ARG A 3 55.30 32.52 23.95
CA ARG A 3 55.18 31.06 24.22
C ARG A 3 53.74 30.57 24.38
N ARG A 4 52.78 31.45 24.70
CA ARG A 4 51.37 31.10 24.95
C ARG A 4 50.50 30.84 23.70
N TRP A 5 50.96 31.19 22.51
CA TRP A 5 50.21 30.96 21.26
C TRP A 5 50.50 29.60 20.60
N ARG A 6 51.35 28.76 21.17
CA ARG A 6 51.69 27.43 20.61
C ARG A 6 50.82 26.28 21.13
N GLU A 7 49.91 26.52 22.08
CA GLU A 7 49.04 25.46 22.64
C GLU A 7 47.69 25.31 21.93
N CYS A 8 47.32 26.22 21.01
CA CYS A 8 46.01 26.20 20.35
C CYS A 8 45.99 25.58 18.93
N MET A 9 47.10 25.00 18.47
CA MET A 9 47.21 24.44 17.10
C MET A 9 47.89 23.06 17.09
N ARG A 10 47.33 22.10 17.84
CA ARG A 10 47.47 20.68 17.49
C ARG A 10 46.09 20.06 17.46
N LEU A 11 45.42 20.34 16.35
CA LEU A 11 44.44 19.46 15.75
C LEU A 11 44.98 18.02 15.77
N THR A 12 44.21 17.13 16.38
CA THR A 12 43.86 15.81 15.85
C THR A 12 44.89 15.16 14.93
N ASP A 13 45.78 14.37 15.51
CA ASP A 13 46.39 13.24 14.79
C ASP A 13 46.18 12.00 15.65
N ASN A 14 44.93 11.54 15.72
CA ASN A 14 44.66 10.18 16.14
C ASN A 14 44.97 9.28 14.93
N ALA A 15 46.27 9.04 14.71
CA ALA A 15 46.74 8.15 13.67
C ALA A 15 46.17 6.75 13.97
N SER A 16 45.15 6.35 13.20
CA SER A 16 44.48 5.06 13.38
C SER A 16 45.51 3.94 13.32
N SER A 17 45.48 3.10 14.36
CA SER A 17 46.49 2.06 14.53
C SER A 17 46.42 1.08 13.35
N PRO A 18 47.53 0.40 12.98
CA PRO A 18 47.51 -0.58 11.89
C PRO A 18 46.45 -1.66 12.10
N LEU A 19 46.12 -1.96 13.35
CA LEU A 19 45.08 -2.91 13.73
C LEU A 19 43.67 -2.39 13.41
N GLU A 20 43.39 -1.11 13.71
CA GLU A 20 42.10 -0.47 13.37
C GLU A 20 41.91 -0.40 11.86
N LYS A 21 42.97 -0.09 11.11
CA LYS A 21 42.92 -0.08 9.64
C LYS A 21 42.65 -1.47 9.07
N CYS A 22 43.25 -2.53 9.64
CA CYS A 22 42.96 -3.91 9.27
C CYS A 22 41.52 -4.31 9.58
N VAL A 23 40.99 -3.95 10.75
CA VAL A 23 39.61 -4.27 11.13
C VAL A 23 38.61 -3.52 10.24
N SER A 24 38.81 -2.22 9.99
CA SER A 24 37.96 -1.45 9.08
C SER A 24 38.00 -2.00 7.66
N ALA A 25 39.17 -2.41 7.15
CA ALA A 25 39.29 -3.04 5.84
C ALA A 25 38.53 -4.38 5.78
N ALA A 26 38.62 -5.20 6.83
CA ALA A 26 37.90 -6.48 6.91
C ALA A 26 36.37 -6.29 6.94
N ILE A 27 35.89 -5.29 7.70
CA ILE A 27 34.46 -4.95 7.76
C ILE A 27 33.95 -4.47 6.40
N LEU A 28 34.68 -3.56 5.74
CA LEU A 28 34.30 -3.05 4.42
C LEU A 28 34.27 -4.16 3.35
N LEU A 29 35.22 -5.09 3.40
CA LEU A 29 35.27 -6.22 2.48
C LEU A 29 34.10 -7.18 2.72
N THR A 30 33.75 -7.41 3.99
CA THR A 30 32.57 -8.21 4.37
C THR A 30 31.27 -7.56 3.88
N LEU A 31 31.11 -6.25 4.08
CA LEU A 31 29.94 -5.51 3.60
C LEU A 31 29.85 -5.49 2.07
N ALA A 32 30.98 -5.36 1.37
CA ALA A 32 31.01 -5.44 -0.09
C ALA A 32 30.60 -6.84 -0.58
N VAL A 33 31.05 -7.91 0.08
CA VAL A 33 30.64 -9.28 -0.24
C VAL A 33 29.15 -9.48 0.01
N ILE A 34 28.61 -8.96 1.12
CA ILE A 34 27.16 -9.03 1.40
C ILE A 34 26.38 -8.25 0.35
N ALA A 35 26.79 -7.02 0.02
CA ALA A 35 26.12 -6.19 -0.99
C ALA A 35 26.13 -6.84 -2.37
N VAL A 36 27.27 -7.40 -2.80
CA VAL A 36 27.38 -8.16 -4.05
C VAL A 36 26.54 -9.43 -4.00
N SER A 37 26.50 -10.14 -2.88
CA SER A 37 25.66 -11.34 -2.72
C SER A 37 24.18 -10.99 -2.79
N VAL A 38 23.74 -9.93 -2.12
CA VAL A 38 22.37 -9.41 -2.20
C VAL A 38 22.05 -8.98 -3.62
N LEU A 39 22.95 -8.30 -4.33
CA LEU A 39 22.75 -7.94 -5.74
C LEU A 39 22.65 -9.16 -6.66
N ILE A 40 23.43 -10.22 -6.41
CA ILE A 40 23.36 -11.47 -7.17
C ILE A 40 22.06 -12.23 -6.86
N VAL A 41 21.63 -12.24 -5.60
CA VAL A 41 20.35 -12.85 -5.17
C VAL A 41 19.16 -12.04 -5.68
N GLN A 42 19.21 -10.70 -5.68
CA GLN A 42 18.17 -9.85 -6.26
C GLN A 42 18.11 -9.98 -7.79
N ARG A 43 19.25 -10.24 -8.46
CA ARG A 43 19.30 -10.55 -9.90
C ARG A 43 18.87 -11.98 -10.23
N ARG A 44 18.91 -12.89 -9.26
CA ARG A 44 18.38 -14.26 -9.37
C ARG A 44 17.05 -14.33 -8.61
N TYR A 45 15.99 -13.93 -9.30
CA TYR A 45 14.58 -14.30 -9.07
C TYR A 45 14.27 -15.15 -7.82
N HIS A 46 13.32 -14.64 -7.03
CA HIS A 46 12.48 -15.29 -6.02
C HIS A 46 12.71 -16.80 -5.79
N PRO A 47 13.07 -17.24 -4.56
CA PRO A 47 13.21 -18.66 -4.21
C PRO A 47 11.90 -19.50 -4.35
N ALA A 48 10.76 -18.86 -4.65
CA ALA A 48 9.51 -19.53 -5.01
C ALA A 48 9.63 -20.47 -6.23
N VAL A 49 10.67 -20.32 -7.07
CA VAL A 49 10.87 -21.13 -8.28
C VAL A 49 11.40 -22.55 -7.99
N GLN A 50 12.11 -22.77 -6.88
CA GLN A 50 12.65 -24.12 -6.57
C GLN A 50 11.70 -24.96 -5.72
N ILE A 51 10.86 -24.34 -4.89
CA ILE A 51 9.88 -25.05 -4.06
C ILE A 51 8.69 -25.55 -4.90
N ALA A 52 8.31 -24.79 -5.94
CA ALA A 52 7.22 -25.17 -6.86
C ALA A 52 7.47 -26.52 -7.59
N ALA A 53 8.72 -26.91 -7.82
CA ALA A 53 9.06 -28.20 -8.44
C ALA A 53 8.91 -29.40 -7.48
N SER A 54 8.95 -29.16 -6.16
CA SER A 54 8.81 -30.22 -5.14
C SER A 54 7.38 -30.36 -4.57
N VAL A 55 6.56 -29.31 -4.68
CA VAL A 55 5.18 -29.33 -4.13
C VAL A 55 4.15 -29.94 -5.09
N SER A 56 4.50 -30.15 -6.37
CA SER A 56 3.63 -30.80 -7.38
C SER A 56 3.24 -32.26 -7.11
N MET A 57 3.59 -32.84 -5.95
CA MET A 57 3.25 -34.23 -5.59
C MET A 57 2.20 -34.38 -4.48
N HIS A 58 1.55 -33.31 -4.02
CA HIS A 58 0.39 -33.46 -3.13
C HIS A 58 -0.80 -32.60 -3.55
N THR A 59 -1.94 -33.27 -3.69
CA THR A 59 -3.30 -32.76 -3.94
C THR A 59 -3.65 -32.46 -5.41
N ILE A 60 -3.79 -33.53 -6.20
CA ILE A 60 -4.77 -33.54 -7.30
C ILE A 60 -6.13 -33.80 -6.65
N GLY A 61 -6.89 -32.73 -6.43
CA GLY A 61 -8.33 -32.78 -6.23
C GLY A 61 -8.99 -32.28 -7.51
N ASP A 62 -9.63 -33.18 -8.25
CA ASP A 62 -10.52 -32.83 -9.35
C ASP A 62 -11.67 -31.98 -8.81
N ALA A 63 -11.67 -30.70 -9.16
CA ALA A 63 -12.83 -29.82 -9.05
C ALA A 63 -13.03 -29.15 -10.42
N ASP A 64 -13.48 -29.95 -11.37
CA ASP A 64 -14.01 -29.46 -12.63
C ASP A 64 -15.41 -28.87 -12.33
N GLY A 65 -15.53 -27.55 -12.39
CA GLY A 65 -16.81 -26.84 -12.35
C GLY A 65 -17.04 -25.86 -11.20
N GLU A 66 -16.27 -24.76 -11.12
CA GLU A 66 -16.76 -23.46 -10.63
C GLU A 66 -15.85 -22.32 -11.13
N GLN A 67 -16.19 -21.84 -12.34
CA GLN A 67 -15.66 -20.67 -13.07
C GLN A 67 -14.12 -20.56 -13.16
N SER A 68 -13.54 -20.79 -14.35
CA SER A 68 -12.13 -20.50 -14.60
C SER A 68 -11.83 -19.01 -14.42
N VAL A 69 -10.92 -18.68 -13.51
CA VAL A 69 -10.28 -17.36 -13.41
C VAL A 69 -8.90 -17.47 -14.04
N PRO A 70 -8.45 -16.50 -14.83
CA PRO A 70 -9.19 -15.38 -15.42
C PRO A 70 -10.39 -15.82 -16.28
N ARG A 71 -11.44 -14.97 -16.33
CA ARG A 71 -12.64 -15.15 -17.16
C ARG A 71 -12.34 -15.03 -18.65
N PHE A 72 -11.35 -14.22 -19.01
CA PHE A 72 -10.91 -14.01 -20.39
C PHE A 72 -9.42 -14.33 -20.52
N VAL A 73 -9.06 -15.05 -21.58
CA VAL A 73 -7.68 -15.34 -21.98
C VAL A 73 -7.56 -15.07 -23.48
N PRO A 74 -6.69 -14.14 -23.92
CA PRO A 74 -6.54 -13.82 -25.33
C PRO A 74 -5.94 -15.00 -26.11
N SER A 75 -6.24 -15.07 -27.41
CA SER A 75 -5.79 -16.19 -28.27
C SER A 75 -4.27 -16.30 -28.42
N SER A 76 -3.55 -15.20 -28.16
CA SER A 76 -2.09 -15.08 -28.11
C SER A 76 -1.46 -15.81 -26.92
N LEU A 77 -2.24 -16.13 -25.89
CA LEU A 77 -1.77 -16.84 -24.70
C LEU A 77 -2.23 -18.31 -24.67
N ILE A 78 -1.40 -19.14 -24.05
CA ILE A 78 -1.70 -20.53 -23.70
C ILE A 78 -1.46 -20.76 -22.21
N ARG A 79 -2.24 -21.64 -21.59
CA ARG A 79 -2.03 -22.02 -20.18
C ARG A 79 -0.71 -22.77 -20.05
N LEU A 80 0.18 -22.28 -19.18
CA LEU A 80 1.49 -22.87 -18.92
C LEU A 80 1.49 -23.78 -17.68
N SER A 81 0.60 -23.50 -16.71
CA SER A 81 0.44 -24.30 -15.48
C SER A 81 -1.02 -24.70 -15.25
N ALA A 82 -1.24 -25.64 -14.34
CA ALA A 82 -2.55 -25.82 -13.71
C ALA A 82 -2.91 -24.55 -12.91
N ALA A 83 -4.21 -24.35 -12.69
CA ALA A 83 -4.67 -23.32 -11.75
C ALA A 83 -4.38 -23.77 -10.31
N GLU A 84 -3.90 -22.83 -9.50
CA GLU A 84 -3.65 -23.02 -8.07
C GLU A 84 -4.64 -22.17 -7.27
N SER A 85 -4.96 -22.58 -6.04
CA SER A 85 -5.84 -21.84 -5.13
C SER A 85 -5.31 -21.89 -3.71
N PHE A 86 -5.41 -20.76 -3.02
CA PHE A 86 -4.89 -20.57 -1.67
C PHE A 86 -5.96 -19.94 -0.79
N THR A 87 -6.02 -20.41 0.46
CA THR A 87 -6.91 -19.95 1.52
C THR A 87 -6.11 -19.15 2.56
N PRO A 88 -6.75 -18.53 3.56
CA PRO A 88 -6.03 -17.83 4.61
C PRO A 88 -4.97 -18.69 5.32
N ASP A 89 -5.20 -20.01 5.39
CA ASP A 89 -4.36 -20.96 6.10
C ASP A 89 -3.08 -21.37 5.36
N ASN A 90 -2.98 -21.08 4.05
CA ASN A 90 -1.83 -21.50 3.24
C ASN A 90 -1.34 -20.42 2.24
N LEU A 91 -1.87 -19.20 2.30
CA LEU A 91 -1.45 -18.11 1.42
C LEU A 91 0.06 -17.82 1.52
N TYR A 92 0.65 -18.00 2.71
CA TYR A 92 2.08 -17.80 2.93
C TYR A 92 2.95 -18.76 2.10
N ASP A 93 2.45 -19.94 1.74
CA ASP A 93 3.19 -20.88 0.89
C ASP A 93 3.49 -20.27 -0.49
N LYS A 94 2.61 -19.38 -0.97
CA LYS A 94 2.76 -18.71 -2.27
C LYS A 94 3.48 -17.38 -2.18
N ILE A 95 3.15 -16.55 -1.18
CA ILE A 95 3.58 -15.15 -1.10
C ILE A 95 4.24 -14.82 0.25
N ASP A 96 5.10 -15.70 0.74
CA ASP A 96 5.81 -15.55 2.02
C ASP A 96 6.40 -14.15 2.22
N GLY A 97 6.15 -13.57 3.39
CA GLY A 97 6.48 -12.19 3.75
C GLY A 97 5.46 -11.12 3.32
N LYS A 98 4.51 -11.44 2.43
CA LYS A 98 3.44 -10.51 2.02
C LYS A 98 2.03 -10.94 2.46
N ALA A 99 1.82 -12.20 2.83
CA ALA A 99 0.49 -12.73 3.16
C ALA A 99 -0.26 -11.91 4.21
N GLU A 100 0.45 -11.44 5.25
CA GLU A 100 -0.14 -10.68 6.36
C GLU A 100 -0.87 -9.41 5.91
N LEU A 101 -0.37 -8.72 4.88
CA LEU A 101 -1.03 -7.54 4.29
C LEU A 101 -2.44 -7.87 3.78
N TYR A 102 -2.57 -8.99 3.06
CA TYR A 102 -3.85 -9.40 2.49
C TYR A 102 -4.78 -9.91 3.59
N LEU A 103 -4.26 -10.71 4.54
CA LEU A 103 -5.02 -11.24 5.67
C LEU A 103 -5.63 -10.11 6.52
N ALA A 104 -4.83 -9.10 6.87
CA ALA A 104 -5.28 -7.93 7.62
C ALA A 104 -6.31 -7.09 6.85
N ALA A 105 -6.26 -7.13 5.51
CA ALA A 105 -7.22 -6.46 4.64
C ALA A 105 -8.51 -7.25 4.40
N GLY A 106 -8.72 -8.41 5.03
CA GLY A 106 -9.95 -9.20 4.86
C GLY A 106 -9.92 -10.10 3.63
N PHE A 107 -8.78 -10.77 3.42
CA PHE A 107 -8.60 -11.79 2.38
C PHE A 107 -9.54 -12.99 2.55
N SER A 108 -10.11 -13.46 1.44
CA SER A 108 -10.96 -14.66 1.38
C SER A 108 -10.21 -15.84 0.74
N ASN A 109 -9.71 -15.67 -0.48
CA ASN A 109 -8.95 -16.68 -1.20
C ASN A 109 -8.16 -16.04 -2.35
N MET A 110 -7.14 -16.75 -2.84
CA MET A 110 -6.35 -16.36 -4.00
C MET A 110 -6.40 -17.47 -5.04
N ARG A 111 -6.56 -17.11 -6.31
CA ARG A 111 -6.37 -18.02 -7.44
C ARG A 111 -5.23 -17.52 -8.29
N CYS A 112 -4.36 -18.42 -8.73
CA CYS A 112 -3.29 -18.05 -9.66
C CYS A 112 -3.03 -19.08 -10.74
N GLN A 113 -2.55 -18.62 -11.89
CA GLN A 113 -2.19 -19.49 -13.01
C GLN A 113 -1.20 -18.78 -13.95
N ARG A 114 -0.27 -19.57 -14.51
CA ARG A 114 0.68 -19.09 -15.52
C ARG A 114 0.16 -19.25 -16.93
N TYR A 115 0.48 -18.26 -17.74
CA TYR A 115 0.16 -18.18 -19.17
C TYR A 115 1.42 -17.82 -19.94
N ALA A 116 1.66 -18.46 -21.08
CA ALA A 116 2.79 -18.15 -21.95
C ALA A 116 2.30 -17.62 -23.29
N LEU A 117 3.10 -16.79 -23.96
CA LEU A 117 2.87 -16.48 -25.36
C LEU A 117 2.93 -17.76 -26.18
N ARG A 118 1.96 -17.94 -27.08
CA ARG A 118 1.86 -19.10 -27.95
C ARG A 118 3.12 -19.31 -28.79
N ASP A 119 3.66 -18.22 -29.31
CA ASP A 119 4.81 -18.24 -30.23
C ASP A 119 6.15 -18.06 -29.50
N ALA A 120 6.14 -17.81 -28.18
CA ALA A 120 7.33 -17.64 -27.35
C ALA A 120 7.09 -18.18 -25.92
N PRO A 121 7.16 -19.51 -25.70
CA PRO A 121 6.79 -20.13 -24.42
C PRO A 121 7.66 -19.74 -23.21
N ASP A 122 8.87 -19.19 -23.46
CA ASP A 122 9.76 -18.62 -22.45
C ASP A 122 9.28 -17.24 -21.95
N GLN A 123 8.42 -16.56 -22.71
CA GLN A 123 7.73 -15.33 -22.35
C GLN A 123 6.39 -15.67 -21.72
N TRP A 124 6.32 -15.55 -20.40
CA TRP A 124 5.13 -15.90 -19.62
C TRP A 124 4.74 -14.83 -18.61
N LEU A 125 3.49 -14.85 -18.19
CA LEU A 125 2.94 -14.09 -17.09
C LEU A 125 2.26 -15.01 -16.09
N GLU A 126 2.15 -14.54 -14.86
CA GLU A 126 1.35 -15.18 -13.81
C GLU A 126 0.24 -14.23 -13.40
N TRP A 127 -1.00 -14.72 -13.48
CA TRP A 127 -2.19 -14.01 -13.03
C TRP A 127 -2.47 -14.39 -11.60
N PHE A 128 -2.57 -13.41 -10.71
CA PHE A 128 -2.99 -13.57 -9.32
C PHE A 128 -4.29 -12.78 -9.11
N GLU A 129 -5.37 -13.48 -8.75
CA GLU A 129 -6.60 -12.84 -8.29
C GLU A 129 -6.78 -13.08 -6.80
N TYR A 130 -6.72 -12.01 -6.01
CA TYR A 130 -7.00 -11.99 -4.59
C TYR A 130 -8.44 -11.57 -4.37
N ARG A 131 -9.30 -12.51 -3.97
CA ARG A 131 -10.67 -12.20 -3.57
C ARG A 131 -10.67 -11.72 -2.13
N MET A 132 -11.21 -10.52 -1.93
CA MET A 132 -11.37 -9.87 -0.64
C MET A 132 -12.83 -9.90 -0.20
N ASN A 133 -13.08 -9.60 1.07
CA ASN A 133 -14.43 -9.60 1.66
C ASN A 133 -15.33 -8.44 1.19
N GLY A 134 -14.85 -7.59 0.28
CA GLY A 134 -15.59 -6.48 -0.29
C GLY A 134 -14.72 -5.63 -1.21
N VAL A 135 -15.36 -4.71 -1.94
CA VAL A 135 -14.67 -3.72 -2.78
C VAL A 135 -13.74 -2.81 -1.96
N PRO A 136 -14.14 -2.28 -0.77
CA PRO A 136 -13.22 -1.48 0.05
C PRO A 136 -11.96 -2.27 0.43
N GLN A 137 -12.11 -3.54 0.79
CA GLN A 137 -10.97 -4.39 1.17
C GLN A 137 -10.02 -4.64 -0.01
N ALA A 138 -10.54 -4.86 -1.22
CA ALA A 138 -9.72 -4.94 -2.43
C ALA A 138 -9.02 -3.61 -2.74
N PHE A 139 -9.72 -2.49 -2.58
CA PHE A 139 -9.14 -1.17 -2.76
C PHE A 139 -8.03 -0.86 -1.72
N SER A 140 -8.19 -1.26 -0.47
CA SER A 140 -7.18 -1.11 0.59
C SER A 140 -5.84 -1.77 0.21
N VAL A 141 -5.91 -3.01 -0.32
CA VAL A 141 -4.71 -3.71 -0.80
C VAL A 141 -4.07 -2.95 -1.97
N PHE A 142 -4.89 -2.53 -2.93
CA PHE A 142 -4.42 -1.76 -4.08
C PHE A 142 -3.74 -0.45 -3.66
N SER A 143 -4.40 0.35 -2.82
CA SER A 143 -3.93 1.68 -2.46
C SER A 143 -2.68 1.65 -1.58
N THR A 144 -2.57 0.62 -0.73
CA THR A 144 -1.38 0.41 0.12
C THR A 144 -0.16 -0.03 -0.69
N GLN A 145 -0.36 -0.80 -1.76
CA GLN A 145 0.72 -1.29 -2.62
C GLN A 145 1.02 -0.38 -3.82
N ARG A 146 0.21 0.66 -4.06
CA ARG A 146 0.36 1.55 -5.21
C ARG A 146 1.73 2.22 -5.18
N ARG A 147 2.40 2.20 -6.34
CA ARG A 147 3.70 2.83 -6.54
C ARG A 147 3.55 4.21 -7.16
N ALA A 148 4.37 5.16 -6.74
CA ALA A 148 4.30 6.54 -7.20
C ALA A 148 4.63 6.68 -8.71
N GLU A 149 5.48 5.79 -9.23
CA GLU A 149 5.89 5.72 -10.62
C GLU A 149 4.96 4.88 -11.53
N GLY A 150 3.87 4.34 -10.97
CA GLY A 150 2.92 3.53 -11.72
C GLY A 150 2.15 4.35 -12.77
N GLU A 151 2.08 3.85 -13.99
CA GLU A 151 1.28 4.48 -15.05
C GLU A 151 -0.18 4.01 -14.95
N PRO A 152 -1.19 4.90 -14.96
CA PRO A 152 -2.59 4.49 -14.89
C PRO A 152 -3.01 3.54 -16.03
N LEU A 153 -3.96 2.65 -15.73
CA LEU A 153 -4.63 1.83 -16.74
C LEU A 153 -5.88 2.55 -17.27
N GLU A 154 -6.06 2.62 -18.59
CA GLU A 154 -7.17 3.36 -19.20
C GLU A 154 -8.54 2.67 -19.05
N PHE A 155 -8.56 1.35 -18.85
CA PHE A 155 -9.78 0.53 -18.82
C PHE A 155 -10.34 0.31 -17.40
N VAL A 156 -9.69 0.81 -16.36
CA VAL A 156 -10.12 0.63 -14.96
C VAL A 156 -9.68 1.79 -14.09
N GLU A 157 -10.59 2.31 -13.26
CA GLU A 157 -10.33 3.51 -12.42
C GLU A 157 -9.20 3.28 -11.41
N HIS A 158 -9.17 2.11 -10.79
CA HIS A 158 -8.15 1.72 -9.81
C HIS A 158 -7.24 0.68 -10.42
N GLY A 159 -6.39 1.14 -11.33
CA GLY A 159 -5.36 0.30 -11.94
C GLY A 159 -4.13 1.08 -12.37
N TYR A 160 -2.99 0.43 -12.27
CA TYR A 160 -1.74 0.94 -12.81
C TYR A 160 -0.89 -0.18 -13.39
N ARG A 161 0.09 0.20 -14.20
CA ARG A 161 1.11 -0.68 -14.75
C ARG A 161 2.51 -0.21 -14.40
N THR A 162 3.41 -1.17 -14.40
CA THR A 162 4.87 -0.99 -14.39
C THR A 162 5.41 -1.67 -15.67
N PRO A 163 6.72 -1.57 -15.97
CA PRO A 163 7.27 -2.16 -17.20
C PRO A 163 6.97 -3.66 -17.41
N ASN A 164 6.76 -4.43 -16.34
CA ASN A 164 6.53 -5.88 -16.40
C ASN A 164 5.37 -6.38 -15.51
N ALA A 165 4.46 -5.49 -15.07
CA ALA A 165 3.32 -5.93 -14.27
C ALA A 165 2.14 -4.98 -14.34
N LEU A 166 0.94 -5.52 -14.14
CA LEU A 166 -0.33 -4.80 -14.02
C LEU A 166 -0.92 -5.04 -12.64
N PHE A 167 -1.53 -4.01 -12.06
CA PHE A 167 -2.17 -4.06 -10.74
C PHE A 167 -3.50 -3.33 -10.82
N PHE A 168 -4.60 -3.97 -10.46
CA PHE A 168 -5.91 -3.32 -10.53
C PHE A 168 -6.96 -3.93 -9.61
N VAL A 169 -8.02 -3.18 -9.34
CA VAL A 169 -9.20 -3.63 -8.62
C VAL A 169 -10.34 -3.88 -9.61
N THR A 170 -10.99 -5.03 -9.49
CA THR A 170 -12.21 -5.36 -10.22
C THR A 170 -13.23 -5.99 -9.27
N GLY A 171 -14.24 -5.21 -8.89
CA GLY A 171 -15.17 -5.61 -7.85
C GLY A 171 -14.49 -5.88 -6.50
N SER A 172 -14.79 -7.01 -5.86
CA SER A 172 -14.14 -7.42 -4.61
C SER A 172 -12.79 -8.12 -4.81
N SER A 173 -12.23 -8.06 -6.02
CA SER A 173 -10.94 -8.68 -6.34
C SER A 173 -9.86 -7.62 -6.54
N TYR A 174 -8.70 -7.83 -5.94
CA TYR A 174 -7.45 -7.18 -6.32
C TYR A 174 -6.63 -8.14 -7.17
N VAL A 175 -6.12 -7.66 -8.31
CA VAL A 175 -5.45 -8.49 -9.31
C VAL A 175 -4.03 -7.99 -9.52
N GLU A 176 -3.09 -8.94 -9.52
CA GLU A 176 -1.71 -8.71 -9.97
C GLU A 176 -1.44 -9.58 -11.20
N VAL A 177 -0.90 -8.98 -12.25
CA VAL A 177 -0.43 -9.70 -13.43
C VAL A 177 1.07 -9.47 -13.51
N VAL A 178 1.86 -10.49 -13.22
CA VAL A 178 3.32 -10.39 -13.17
C VAL A 178 3.92 -11.08 -14.39
N ALA A 179 4.53 -10.29 -15.27
CA ALA A 179 5.21 -10.78 -16.45
C ALA A 179 6.67 -11.13 -16.15
N SER A 180 7.15 -12.20 -16.80
CA SER A 180 8.54 -12.67 -16.74
C SER A 180 9.54 -11.65 -17.27
N SER A 181 9.12 -10.79 -18.20
CA SER A 181 9.91 -9.74 -18.82
C SER A 181 9.06 -8.51 -19.12
N SER A 182 9.69 -7.44 -19.63
CA SER A 182 9.01 -6.26 -20.17
C SER A 182 8.86 -6.31 -21.70
N ASP A 183 8.82 -7.52 -22.28
CA ASP A 183 8.62 -7.70 -23.72
C ASP A 183 7.29 -7.10 -24.16
N SER A 184 7.28 -6.40 -25.30
CA SER A 184 6.11 -5.65 -25.76
C SER A 184 4.93 -6.57 -26.09
N ALA A 185 5.17 -7.70 -26.75
CA ALA A 185 4.10 -8.63 -27.13
C ALA A 185 3.49 -9.30 -25.88
N LEU A 186 4.34 -9.63 -24.90
CA LEU A 186 3.86 -10.18 -23.62
C LEU A 186 3.01 -9.17 -22.85
N MET A 187 3.45 -7.92 -22.79
CA MET A 187 2.72 -6.85 -22.09
C MET A 187 1.43 -6.44 -22.81
N GLU A 188 1.40 -6.44 -24.14
CA GLU A 188 0.18 -6.25 -24.93
C GLU A 188 -0.83 -7.37 -24.64
N ALA A 189 -0.40 -8.63 -24.61
CA ALA A 189 -1.25 -9.76 -24.25
C ALA A 189 -1.75 -9.68 -22.79
N ALA A 190 -0.91 -9.22 -21.86
CA ALA A 190 -1.31 -9.00 -20.47
C ALA A 190 -2.39 -7.91 -20.36
N LEU A 191 -2.24 -6.80 -21.09
CA LEU A 191 -3.22 -5.71 -21.13
C LEU A 191 -4.54 -6.15 -21.75
N GLU A 192 -4.50 -6.87 -22.87
CA GLU A 192 -5.69 -7.45 -23.51
C GLU A 192 -6.41 -8.40 -22.54
N MET A 193 -5.64 -9.27 -21.86
CA MET A 193 -6.17 -10.18 -20.87
C MET A 193 -6.85 -9.43 -19.71
N ALA A 194 -6.19 -8.43 -19.13
CA ALA A 194 -6.73 -7.63 -18.04
C ALA A 194 -8.00 -6.87 -18.45
N ALA A 195 -7.98 -6.18 -19.59
CA ALA A 195 -9.12 -5.42 -20.10
C ALA A 195 -10.33 -6.32 -20.36
N GLY A 196 -10.13 -7.49 -20.97
CA GLY A 196 -11.21 -8.46 -21.19
C GLY A 196 -11.81 -9.01 -19.89
N ASN A 197 -10.99 -9.18 -18.84
CA ASN A 197 -11.47 -9.62 -17.53
C ASN A 197 -12.28 -8.53 -16.80
N VAL A 198 -11.85 -7.27 -16.88
CA VAL A 198 -12.59 -6.13 -16.33
C VAL A 198 -13.93 -5.97 -17.07
N ALA A 199 -13.92 -6.02 -18.41
CA ALA A 199 -15.14 -5.91 -19.21
C ALA A 199 -16.12 -7.07 -18.99
N SER A 200 -15.63 -8.24 -18.58
CA SER A 200 -16.45 -9.42 -18.27
C SER A 200 -16.83 -9.52 -16.79
N ALA A 201 -16.40 -8.57 -15.95
CA ALA A 201 -16.77 -8.54 -14.55
C ALA A 201 -18.18 -7.97 -14.42
N GLU A 202 -19.02 -8.63 -13.61
CA GLU A 202 -20.25 -8.00 -13.13
C GLU A 202 -19.87 -6.77 -12.29
N GLU A 203 -20.61 -5.66 -12.47
CA GLU A 203 -20.47 -4.50 -11.59
C GLU A 203 -20.73 -4.94 -10.15
N ALA A 204 -19.67 -5.01 -9.34
CA ALA A 204 -19.83 -5.33 -7.94
C ALA A 204 -20.57 -4.18 -7.25
N SER A 205 -21.73 -4.48 -6.67
CA SER A 205 -22.37 -3.59 -5.69
C SER A 205 -21.45 -3.48 -4.47
N GLY A 206 -20.99 -2.27 -4.18
CA GLY A 206 -20.01 -2.00 -3.13
C GLY A 206 -19.14 -0.78 -3.45
N ALA A 207 -19.74 0.29 -3.97
CA ALA A 207 -18.99 1.49 -4.32
C ALA A 207 -18.12 1.96 -3.14
N LEU A 208 -16.96 2.56 -3.45
CA LEU A 208 -16.14 3.31 -2.51
C LEU A 208 -16.83 4.65 -2.19
N ALA A 209 -18.09 4.57 -1.75
CA ALA A 209 -18.98 5.71 -1.57
C ALA A 209 -18.41 6.67 -0.53
N GLU A 210 -17.73 6.13 0.48
CA GLU A 210 -17.05 6.89 1.53
C GLU A 210 -15.87 7.72 0.98
N MET A 211 -15.31 7.40 -0.19
CA MET A 211 -14.36 8.31 -0.84
C MET A 211 -14.99 9.66 -1.18
N LYS A 212 -16.31 9.71 -1.39
CA LYS A 212 -17.03 10.97 -1.65
C LYS A 212 -17.14 11.83 -0.39
N LEU A 213 -16.84 11.29 0.79
CA LEU A 213 -16.74 12.06 2.04
C LEU A 213 -15.45 12.89 2.09
N LEU A 214 -14.45 12.56 1.26
CA LEU A 214 -13.25 13.38 1.08
C LEU A 214 -13.56 14.53 0.10
N PRO A 215 -13.34 15.80 0.48
CA PRO A 215 -13.57 16.93 -0.40
C PRO A 215 -12.67 16.89 -1.65
N PRO A 216 -13.18 17.24 -2.84
CA PRO A 216 -12.36 17.29 -4.05
C PRO A 216 -11.45 18.53 -4.10
N GLN A 217 -11.74 19.57 -3.32
CA GLN A 217 -10.93 20.80 -3.33
C GLN A 217 -9.55 20.53 -2.72
N HIS A 218 -8.48 21.03 -3.36
CA HIS A 218 -7.08 20.85 -2.94
C HIS A 218 -6.57 19.41 -2.90
N LEU A 219 -7.39 18.43 -3.27
CA LEU A 219 -7.04 17.03 -3.34
C LEU A 219 -5.92 16.79 -4.36
N VAL A 220 -4.85 16.13 -3.94
CA VAL A 220 -3.82 15.64 -4.86
C VAL A 220 -4.35 14.37 -5.51
N ALA A 221 -4.61 14.44 -6.82
CA ALA A 221 -5.20 13.34 -7.57
C ALA A 221 -4.36 12.06 -7.44
N GLY A 222 -5.03 10.92 -7.24
CA GLY A 222 -4.38 9.62 -7.14
C GLY A 222 -3.66 9.38 -5.81
N THR A 223 -4.00 10.11 -4.75
CA THR A 223 -3.46 9.91 -3.39
C THR A 223 -4.46 9.29 -2.43
N GLN A 224 -5.71 9.10 -2.85
CA GLN A 224 -6.72 8.44 -2.03
C GLN A 224 -6.27 7.02 -1.68
N SER A 225 -6.45 6.65 -0.42
CA SER A 225 -6.09 5.34 0.13
C SER A 225 -7.08 4.92 1.21
N LEU A 226 -7.12 3.63 1.49
CA LEU A 226 -7.93 3.05 2.56
C LEU A 226 -7.04 2.19 3.45
N GLN A 227 -7.13 2.40 4.75
CA GLN A 227 -6.54 1.54 5.77
C GLN A 227 -7.66 0.77 6.45
N THR A 228 -7.70 -0.55 6.29
CA THR A 228 -8.75 -1.41 6.86
C THR A 228 -8.67 -1.54 8.37
N SER A 229 -7.48 -1.38 8.94
CA SER A 229 -7.24 -1.48 10.38
C SER A 229 -6.08 -0.62 10.84
N ASP A 230 -6.15 -0.22 12.10
CA ASP A 230 -5.06 0.34 12.91
C ASP A 230 -4.44 1.58 12.27
N ALA A 231 -5.28 2.38 11.61
CA ALA A 231 -4.86 3.62 10.96
C ALA A 231 -4.23 4.55 11.99
N PHE A 232 -3.07 5.11 11.64
CA PHE A 232 -2.26 5.98 12.51
C PHE A 232 -1.84 5.32 13.84
N GLY A 233 -1.84 3.98 13.90
CA GLY A 233 -1.49 3.22 15.11
C GLY A 233 -2.60 3.13 16.15
N PHE A 234 -3.83 3.58 15.84
CA PHE A 234 -4.98 3.48 16.73
C PHE A 234 -5.87 2.31 16.35
N ASP A 235 -5.93 1.29 17.20
CA ASP A 235 -6.55 0.00 16.90
C ASP A 235 -8.08 0.05 16.67
N GLN A 236 -8.76 1.06 17.20
CA GLN A 236 -10.20 1.26 16.99
C GLN A 236 -10.52 1.87 15.62
N PHE A 237 -9.54 2.46 14.92
CA PHE A 237 -9.74 2.98 13.57
C PHE A 237 -9.76 1.83 12.55
N LYS A 238 -10.95 1.57 12.01
CA LYS A 238 -11.20 0.59 10.96
C LYS A 238 -11.79 1.29 9.73
N ASN A 239 -11.38 0.85 8.54
CA ASN A 239 -11.79 1.41 7.25
C ASN A 239 -11.63 2.94 7.15
N VAL A 240 -10.43 3.44 7.48
CA VAL A 240 -10.10 4.86 7.39
C VAL A 240 -9.70 5.21 5.97
N TYR A 241 -10.50 6.06 5.33
CA TYR A 241 -10.18 6.64 4.04
C TYR A 241 -9.31 7.86 4.24
N THR A 242 -8.23 7.94 3.48
CA THR A 242 -7.25 9.03 3.55
C THR A 242 -7.00 9.61 2.17
N ALA A 243 -6.56 10.86 2.13
CA ALA A 243 -6.01 11.46 0.93
C ALA A 243 -5.03 12.58 1.26
N THR A 244 -4.13 12.87 0.33
CA THR A 244 -3.21 14.01 0.41
C THR A 244 -3.87 15.25 -0.17
N TYR A 245 -3.77 16.36 0.56
CA TYR A 245 -4.24 17.67 0.14
C TYR A 245 -3.06 18.63 0.07
N ARG A 246 -3.11 19.54 -0.91
CA ARG A 246 -2.13 20.61 -1.04
C ARG A 246 -2.73 21.93 -0.55
N ILE A 247 -2.36 22.30 0.67
CA ILE A 247 -2.79 23.53 1.35
C ILE A 247 -1.62 24.52 1.32
N GLY A 248 -1.74 25.55 0.50
CA GLY A 248 -0.62 26.43 0.18
C GLY A 248 0.55 25.65 -0.44
N ALA A 249 1.70 25.65 0.23
CA ALA A 249 2.89 24.89 -0.17
C ALA A 249 3.06 23.55 0.56
N ALA A 250 2.19 23.25 1.53
CA ALA A 250 2.27 22.02 2.33
C ALA A 250 1.41 20.91 1.72
N GLU A 251 1.91 19.68 1.81
CA GLU A 251 1.11 18.47 1.63
C GLU A 251 0.71 17.94 3.01
N VAL A 252 -0.57 17.64 3.16
CA VAL A 252 -1.16 17.25 4.44
C VAL A 252 -2.20 16.16 4.22
N THR A 253 -2.31 15.22 5.15
CA THR A 253 -3.24 14.10 5.04
C THR A 253 -4.57 14.45 5.69
N GLY A 254 -5.65 14.36 4.93
CA GLY A 254 -7.01 14.36 5.47
C GLY A 254 -7.53 12.93 5.59
N PHE A 255 -8.35 12.65 6.60
CA PHE A 255 -8.96 11.35 6.79
C PHE A 255 -10.43 11.43 7.17
N VAL A 256 -11.17 10.37 6.81
CA VAL A 256 -12.58 10.17 7.16
C VAL A 256 -12.85 8.69 7.43
N LEU A 257 -13.77 8.40 8.34
CA LEU A 257 -14.36 7.08 8.51
C LEU A 257 -15.82 7.18 8.95
N SER A 258 -16.65 6.27 8.46
CA SER A 258 -18.07 6.19 8.82
C SER A 258 -18.27 5.32 10.06
N THR A 259 -19.21 5.71 10.91
CA THR A 259 -19.68 4.93 12.07
C THR A 259 -21.18 4.63 11.92
N PRO A 260 -21.76 3.73 12.75
CA PRO A 260 -23.20 3.46 12.72
C PRO A 260 -24.08 4.68 13.05
N GLY A 261 -23.54 5.69 13.73
CA GLY A 261 -24.30 6.83 14.21
C GLY A 261 -23.43 7.94 14.79
N ALA A 262 -24.06 9.10 15.01
CA ALA A 262 -23.36 10.31 15.45
C ALA A 262 -22.79 10.21 16.86
N ALA A 263 -23.45 9.47 17.75
CA ALA A 263 -22.97 9.23 19.10
C ALA A 263 -21.66 8.40 19.07
N GLU A 264 -21.64 7.36 18.25
CA GLU A 264 -20.48 6.50 18.04
C GLU A 264 -19.32 7.27 17.40
N ALA A 265 -19.61 8.17 16.44
CA ALA A 265 -18.59 9.04 15.85
C ALA A 265 -17.97 9.97 16.91
N ALA A 266 -18.80 10.60 17.75
CA ALA A 266 -18.31 11.48 18.81
C ALA A 266 -17.42 10.73 19.83
N VAL A 267 -17.86 9.55 20.28
CA VAL A 267 -17.08 8.70 21.20
C VAL A 267 -15.75 8.27 20.58
N LEU A 268 -15.75 7.87 19.30
CA LEU A 268 -14.54 7.42 18.63
C LEU A 268 -13.54 8.56 18.36
N ALA A 269 -14.05 9.75 18.03
CA ALA A 269 -13.22 10.95 17.91
C ALA A 269 -12.57 11.34 19.25
N GLU A 270 -13.32 11.28 20.35
CA GLU A 270 -12.80 11.53 21.70
C GLU A 270 -11.76 10.47 22.11
N ALA A 271 -12.01 9.19 21.83
CA ALA A 271 -11.06 8.12 22.10
C ALA A 271 -9.73 8.29 21.35
N TYR A 272 -9.78 8.79 20.10
CA TYR A 272 -8.56 9.10 19.36
C TYR A 272 -7.82 10.32 19.93
N GLU A 273 -8.53 11.38 20.35
CA GLU A 273 -7.92 12.49 21.10
C GLU A 273 -7.20 11.98 22.35
N GLU A 274 -7.85 11.13 23.15
CA GLU A 274 -7.25 10.54 24.36
C GLU A 274 -6.02 9.69 24.04
N PHE A 275 -6.09 8.88 22.98
CA PHE A 275 -4.96 8.10 22.49
C PHE A 275 -3.75 9.00 22.15
N LEU A 276 -3.98 10.09 21.42
CA LEU A 276 -2.90 11.02 21.06
C LEU A 276 -2.26 11.66 22.31
N LEU A 277 -3.07 12.06 23.29
CA LEU A 277 -2.58 12.64 24.55
C LEU A 277 -1.79 11.62 25.39
N ALA A 278 -2.29 10.38 25.47
CA ALA A 278 -1.60 9.30 26.17
C ALA A 278 -0.23 8.96 25.55
N ASN A 279 -0.07 9.21 24.25
CA ASN A 279 1.17 9.00 23.50
C ASN A 279 2.04 10.26 23.36
N GLY A 280 1.85 11.24 24.26
CA GLY A 280 2.73 12.43 24.37
C GLY A 280 2.24 13.65 23.61
N GLY A 281 1.04 13.61 23.03
CA GLY A 281 0.37 14.75 22.45
C GLY A 281 0.07 15.85 23.46
N LYS A 282 0.10 17.11 23.01
CA LYS A 282 -0.19 18.29 23.82
C LYS A 282 -1.31 19.10 23.19
N LYS A 283 -2.33 19.44 23.98
CA LYS A 283 -3.41 20.32 23.52
C LYS A 283 -2.85 21.70 23.20
N LEU A 284 -3.19 22.22 22.03
CA LEU A 284 -2.94 23.62 21.71
C LEU A 284 -4.01 24.48 22.41
N ASN A 285 -3.57 25.49 23.18
CA ASN A 285 -4.39 26.25 24.16
C ASN A 285 -5.43 27.22 23.56
N VAL A 286 -5.95 26.95 22.36
CA VAL A 286 -7.01 27.74 21.74
C VAL A 286 -8.05 26.79 21.18
N ALA A 287 -9.27 26.86 21.72
CA ALA A 287 -10.39 26.14 21.16
C ALA A 287 -10.61 26.58 19.71
N THR A 288 -10.72 25.61 18.81
CA THR A 288 -11.09 25.86 17.41
C THR A 288 -12.58 25.54 17.24
N GLU A 289 -13.24 26.09 16.22
CA GLU A 289 -14.61 25.72 15.86
C GLU A 289 -14.74 24.27 15.32
N LEU A 290 -13.61 23.56 15.21
CA LEU A 290 -13.44 22.27 14.57
C LEU A 290 -12.99 21.17 15.54
N GLY A 291 -13.00 21.43 16.84
CA GLY A 291 -12.45 20.52 17.86
C GLY A 291 -11.12 21.00 18.44
N ARG A 292 -10.32 20.07 18.96
CA ARG A 292 -9.06 20.35 19.67
C ARG A 292 -7.87 19.91 18.83
N ALA A 293 -7.01 20.87 18.48
CA ALA A 293 -5.74 20.58 17.81
C ALA A 293 -4.71 20.03 18.82
N ILE A 294 -4.03 18.95 18.45
CA ILE A 294 -3.06 18.25 19.28
C ILE A 294 -1.71 18.29 18.59
N GLU A 295 -0.71 18.83 19.26
CA GLU A 295 0.68 18.77 18.78
C GLU A 295 1.31 17.47 19.29
N ILE A 296 1.82 16.65 18.38
CA ILE A 296 2.52 15.40 18.69
C ILE A 296 3.69 15.23 17.73
N MET A 297 4.87 14.92 18.25
CA MET A 297 6.11 14.71 17.46
C MET A 297 6.46 15.85 16.49
N GLY A 298 6.06 17.09 16.79
CA GLY A 298 6.34 18.27 15.96
C GLY A 298 5.35 18.48 14.81
N THR A 299 4.27 17.70 14.74
CA THR A 299 3.17 17.89 13.80
C THR A 299 1.85 18.13 14.53
N VAL A 300 0.84 18.61 13.81
CA VAL A 300 -0.49 18.90 14.35
C VAL A 300 -1.51 17.90 13.82
N GLU A 301 -2.26 17.33 14.75
CA GLU A 301 -3.42 16.47 14.52
C GLU A 301 -4.69 17.26 14.82
N ILE A 302 -5.74 17.04 14.04
CA ILE A 302 -7.10 17.49 14.35
C ILE A 302 -8.04 16.30 14.13
N VAL A 303 -8.93 16.05 15.09
CA VAL A 303 -10.00 15.06 14.96
C VAL A 303 -11.32 15.67 15.42
N PHE A 304 -12.39 15.37 14.70
CA PHE A 304 -13.75 15.75 15.04
C PHE A 304 -14.76 14.75 14.49
N SER A 305 -16.02 14.90 14.88
CA SER A 305 -17.14 14.20 14.27
C SER A 305 -18.13 15.17 13.64
N GLU A 306 -18.75 14.74 12.53
CA GLU A 306 -19.83 15.44 11.85
C GLU A 306 -20.87 14.40 11.41
N GLY A 307 -22.07 14.43 12.02
CA GLY A 307 -23.03 13.34 11.87
C GLY A 307 -22.41 11.97 12.21
N PRO A 308 -22.64 10.91 11.41
CA PRO A 308 -22.08 9.57 11.63
C PRO A 308 -20.64 9.41 11.09
N VAL A 309 -19.88 10.49 10.93
CA VAL A 309 -18.52 10.46 10.35
C VAL A 309 -17.52 11.02 11.36
N VAL A 310 -16.41 10.31 11.55
CA VAL A 310 -15.20 10.86 12.17
C VAL A 310 -14.30 11.35 11.05
N ALA A 311 -13.79 12.57 11.19
CA ALA A 311 -12.93 13.20 10.21
C ALA A 311 -11.80 13.95 10.90
N GLY A 312 -10.74 14.20 10.15
CA GLY A 312 -9.60 14.88 10.72
C GLY A 312 -8.44 15.10 9.77
N VAL A 313 -7.39 15.65 10.35
CA VAL A 313 -6.13 15.97 9.70
C VAL A 313 -5.02 15.24 10.43
N HIS A 314 -4.19 14.54 9.66
CA HIS A 314 -3.06 13.80 10.15
C HIS A 314 -1.73 14.43 9.73
N SER A 315 -0.82 14.58 10.70
CA SER A 315 0.56 15.01 10.51
C SER A 315 0.73 16.35 9.76
N ALA A 316 -0.08 17.35 10.09
CA ALA A 316 0.09 18.69 9.50
C ALA A 316 1.36 19.38 10.02
N PRO A 317 2.07 20.16 9.18
CA PRO A 317 3.31 20.82 9.58
C PRO A 317 3.10 21.96 10.58
N ASP A 318 1.91 22.58 10.55
CA ASP A 318 1.51 23.60 11.48
C ASP A 318 -0.01 23.64 11.64
N ARG A 319 -0.44 24.41 12.65
CA ARG A 319 -1.84 24.54 13.02
C ARG A 319 -2.69 25.23 11.94
N ALA A 320 -2.16 26.21 11.23
CA ALA A 320 -2.94 26.96 10.25
C ALA A 320 -3.31 26.06 9.07
N VAL A 321 -2.35 25.26 8.59
CA VAL A 321 -2.58 24.23 7.56
C VAL A 321 -3.61 23.19 8.04
N ALA A 322 -3.47 22.72 9.28
CA ALA A 322 -4.41 21.75 9.86
C ALA A 322 -5.84 22.29 9.92
N GLU A 323 -6.03 23.51 10.45
CA GLU A 323 -7.34 24.14 10.59
C GLU A 323 -7.99 24.46 9.24
N GLU A 324 -7.19 24.78 8.21
CA GLU A 324 -7.70 25.02 6.87
C GLU A 324 -8.28 23.76 6.25
N LEU A 325 -7.54 22.64 6.29
CA LEU A 325 -8.08 21.37 5.78
C LEU A 325 -9.25 20.86 6.63
N ALA A 326 -9.18 21.00 7.96
CA ALA A 326 -10.29 20.60 8.84
C ALA A 326 -11.58 21.38 8.54
N ARG A 327 -11.50 22.68 8.23
CA ARG A 327 -12.67 23.48 7.81
C ARG A 327 -13.25 22.97 6.50
N LEU A 328 -12.38 22.64 5.54
CA LEU A 328 -12.80 22.10 4.25
C LEU A 328 -13.54 20.77 4.44
N LEU A 329 -12.97 19.85 5.22
CA LEU A 329 -13.58 18.57 5.55
C LEU A 329 -14.95 18.76 6.20
N LYS A 330 -15.03 19.59 7.25
CA LYS A 330 -16.29 19.84 7.97
C LYS A 330 -17.37 20.43 7.06
N ALA A 331 -17.02 21.44 6.26
CA ALA A 331 -17.96 22.09 5.35
C ALA A 331 -18.49 21.12 4.28
N HIS A 332 -17.61 20.26 3.74
CA HIS A 332 -18.00 19.23 2.77
C HIS A 332 -18.93 18.19 3.39
N LEU A 333 -18.59 17.67 4.57
CA LEU A 333 -19.40 16.68 5.29
C LEU A 333 -20.78 17.22 5.68
N ALA A 334 -20.86 18.47 6.12
CA ALA A 334 -22.14 19.12 6.45
C ALA A 334 -23.05 19.36 5.23
N SER A 335 -22.53 19.20 4.01
CA SER A 335 -23.28 19.36 2.76
C SER A 335 -23.73 18.05 2.10
N GLN A 336 -23.32 16.91 2.66
CA GLN A 336 -23.74 15.57 2.21
C GLN A 336 -25.10 15.20 2.82
#